data_AF-A0A256FK73-F1
#
_entry.id   AF-A0A256FK73-F1
#
_cell.length_a   1.000
_cell.length_b   1.000
_cell.length_c   1.000
_cell.angle_alpha   90.00
_cell.angle_beta   90.00
_cell.angle_gamma   90.00
#
_symmetry.space_group_name_H-M   'P 1'
#
loop_
_entity.id
_entity.type
_entity.pdbx_description
1 polymer ?
#
loop_
_entity_poly.entity_id
_entity_poly.type
_entity_poly.pdbx_seq_one_letter_code
_entity_poly.pdbx_strand_id
1 'polypeptide(L)'
;MSQPIDIIQISVLPQEVVKAFSDIQFELSVERAVRLHEQAAVAEKDVFITELKELIETLLGHVQEYRRTKFGPKSEKLDPAQMELALEDLETAIAETQARIAASTLNATKLPLHARNKSPCVACEPATC
;
A
#
# COMPACT_ATOMS: atom_id res chain seq x y z
N MET A 1 -32.98 18.45 -53.33
CA MET A 1 -32.57 19.81 -52.92
C MET A 1 -32.46 19.81 -51.41
N SER A 2 -31.26 19.56 -50.87
CA SER A 2 -31.02 19.58 -49.43
C SER A 2 -30.86 21.03 -49.01
N GLN A 3 -31.80 21.54 -48.20
CA GLN A 3 -31.68 22.89 -47.67
C GLN A 3 -30.39 23.01 -46.84
N PRO A 4 -29.63 24.12 -46.98
CA PRO A 4 -28.47 24.36 -46.15
C PRO A 4 -28.94 24.50 -44.70
N ILE A 5 -28.28 23.77 -43.79
CA ILE A 5 -28.49 23.92 -42.36
C ILE A 5 -28.04 25.35 -42.02
N ASP A 6 -28.97 26.20 -41.61
CA ASP A 6 -28.68 27.56 -41.19
C ASP A 6 -27.89 27.51 -39.87
N ILE A 7 -26.57 27.63 -39.99
CA ILE A 7 -25.59 27.61 -38.90
C ILE A 7 -25.93 28.65 -37.81
N ILE A 8 -26.64 29.72 -38.19
CA ILE A 8 -27.07 30.81 -37.29
C ILE A 8 -28.21 30.38 -36.34
N GLN A 9 -29.04 29.38 -36.67
CA GLN A 9 -30.06 28.90 -35.72
C GLN A 9 -29.47 28.05 -34.58
N ILE A 10 -28.22 27.59 -34.71
CA ILE A 10 -27.53 26.76 -33.71
C ILE A 10 -26.85 27.63 -32.64
N SER A 11 -26.75 28.95 -32.84
CA SER A 11 -25.99 29.84 -31.94
C SER A 11 -26.60 29.98 -30.53
N VAL A 12 -27.86 29.57 -30.35
CA VAL A 12 -28.49 29.44 -29.03
C VAL A 12 -28.90 27.98 -28.85
N LEU A 13 -28.00 27.21 -28.25
CA LEU A 13 -28.29 25.82 -27.87
C LEU A 13 -29.40 25.80 -26.80
N PRO A 14 -30.38 24.88 -26.90
CA PRO A 14 -31.33 24.66 -25.82
C PRO A 14 -30.60 24.37 -24.51
N GLN A 15 -31.08 24.96 -23.41
CA GLN A 15 -30.44 24.84 -22.10
C GLN A 15 -30.29 23.38 -21.65
N GLU A 16 -31.22 22.52 -22.05
CA GLU A 16 -31.17 21.07 -21.81
C GLU A 16 -29.95 20.42 -22.45
N VAL A 17 -29.58 20.83 -23.66
CA VAL A 17 -28.39 20.31 -24.37
C VAL A 17 -27.12 20.79 -23.67
N VAL A 18 -27.04 22.07 -23.31
CA VAL A 18 -25.89 22.62 -22.58
C VAL A 18 -25.70 21.90 -21.24
N LYS A 19 -26.79 21.63 -20.53
CA LYS A 19 -26.78 20.89 -19.26
C LYS A 19 -26.34 19.44 -19.46
N ALA A 20 -26.87 18.74 -20.46
CA ALA A 20 -26.45 17.36 -20.76
C ALA A 20 -24.95 17.29 -21.07
N PHE A 21 -24.40 18.25 -21.82
CA PHE A 21 -22.96 18.32 -22.06
C PHE A 21 -22.16 18.59 -20.78
N SER A 22 -22.62 19.47 -19.89
CA SER A 22 -21.91 19.71 -18.62
C SER A 22 -21.93 18.48 -17.72
N ASP A 23 -23.05 17.76 -17.67
CA ASP A 23 -23.21 16.56 -16.85
C ASP A 23 -22.29 15.44 -17.38
N ILE A 24 -22.26 15.21 -18.70
CA ILE A 24 -21.35 14.24 -19.33
C ILE A 24 -19.88 14.62 -19.10
N GLN A 25 -19.53 15.90 -19.21
CA GLN A 25 -18.15 16.34 -18.98
C GLN A 25 -17.72 16.17 -17.53
N PHE A 26 -18.64 16.37 -16.59
CA PHE A 26 -18.41 16.11 -15.18
C PHE A 26 -18.20 14.61 -14.91
N GLU A 27 -19.08 13.76 -15.43
CA GLU A 27 -18.94 12.30 -15.31
C GLU A 27 -17.62 11.79 -15.91
N LEU A 28 -17.26 12.25 -17.11
CA LEU A 28 -15.99 11.92 -17.75
C LEU A 28 -14.78 12.41 -16.94
N SER A 29 -14.88 13.58 -16.29
CA SER A 29 -13.82 14.08 -15.42
C SER A 29 -13.64 13.18 -14.20
N VAL A 30 -14.74 12.72 -13.59
CA VAL A 30 -14.70 11.79 -12.46
C VAL A 30 -14.12 10.44 -12.88
N GLU A 31 -14.56 9.89 -14.01
CA GLU A 31 -14.05 8.62 -14.51
C GLU A 31 -12.53 8.69 -14.78
N ARG A 32 -12.06 9.77 -15.41
CA ARG A 32 -10.63 9.99 -15.63
C ARG A 32 -9.85 10.09 -14.32
N ALA A 33 -10.38 10.78 -13.32
CA ALA A 33 -9.74 10.88 -12.01
C ALA A 33 -9.61 9.50 -11.35
N VAL A 34 -10.65 8.67 -11.42
CA VAL A 34 -10.62 7.29 -10.90
C VAL A 34 -9.58 6.45 -11.65
N ARG A 35 -9.53 6.53 -12.98
CA ARG A 35 -8.53 5.80 -13.80
C ARG A 35 -7.11 6.20 -13.48
N LEU A 36 -6.84 7.50 -13.30
CA LEU A 36 -5.51 7.98 -12.94
C LEU A 36 -5.09 7.49 -11.55
N HIS A 37 -6.01 7.49 -10.59
CA HIS A 37 -5.75 6.93 -9.26
C HIS A 37 -5.47 5.42 -9.34
N GLU A 38 -6.27 4.67 -10.10
CA GLU A 38 -6.05 3.24 -10.31
C GLU A 38 -4.69 2.97 -10.96
N GLN A 39 -4.30 3.73 -11.98
CA GLN A 39 -2.97 3.63 -12.61
C GLN A 39 -1.84 3.97 -11.65
N ALA A 40 -1.98 5.00 -10.81
CA ALA A 40 -0.99 5.35 -9.79
C ALA A 40 -0.83 4.21 -8.78
N ALA A 41 -1.94 3.65 -8.28
CA ALA A 41 -1.92 2.52 -7.36
C ALA A 41 -1.27 1.27 -7.98
N VAL A 42 -1.50 1.00 -9.27
CA VAL A 42 -0.83 -0.10 -9.99
C VAL A 42 0.67 0.17 -10.08
N ALA A 43 1.08 1.39 -10.45
CA ALA A 43 2.50 1.73 -10.56
C ALA A 43 3.24 1.59 -9.23
N GLU A 44 2.64 2.03 -8.11
CA GLU A 44 3.20 1.84 -6.78
C GLU A 44 3.38 0.35 -6.45
N LYS A 45 2.40 -0.49 -6.81
CA LYS A 45 2.47 -1.94 -6.58
C LYS A 45 3.51 -2.61 -7.45
N ASP A 46 3.69 -2.16 -8.69
CA ASP A 46 4.72 -2.69 -9.58
C ASP A 46 6.12 -2.42 -9.05
N VAL A 47 6.36 -1.22 -8.50
CA VAL A 47 7.63 -0.91 -7.80
C VAL A 47 7.85 -1.87 -6.63
N PHE A 48 6.84 -2.05 -5.77
CA PHE A 48 6.97 -2.96 -4.63
C PHE A 48 7.21 -4.42 -5.06
N ILE A 49 6.58 -4.87 -6.15
CA ILE A 49 6.81 -6.20 -6.72
C ILE A 49 8.26 -6.35 -7.19
N THR A 50 8.85 -5.32 -7.82
CA THR A 50 10.25 -5.38 -8.25
C THR A 50 11.21 -5.47 -7.07
N GLU A 51 11.03 -4.66 -6.03
CA GLU A 51 11.84 -4.70 -4.81
C GLU A 51 11.76 -6.07 -4.12
N LEU A 52 10.56 -6.65 -4.03
CA LEU A 52 10.37 -7.97 -3.45
C LEU A 52 11.06 -9.08 -4.25
N LYS A 53 11.06 -8.98 -5.58
CA LYS A 53 11.77 -9.94 -6.44
C LYS A 53 13.28 -9.88 -6.21
N GLU A 54 13.85 -8.69 -6.15
CA GLU A 54 15.29 -8.50 -5.86
C GLU A 54 15.66 -9.05 -4.47
N LEU A 55 14.80 -8.84 -3.47
CA LEU A 55 14.99 -9.40 -2.14
C LEU A 55 14.97 -10.93 -2.15
N ILE A 56 14.04 -11.54 -2.89
CA ILE A 56 13.98 -13.00 -3.05
C ILE A 56 15.26 -13.53 -3.69
N GLU A 57 15.73 -12.91 -4.78
CA GLU A 57 16.98 -13.33 -5.45
C GLU A 57 18.18 -13.24 -4.51
N THR A 58 18.27 -12.17 -3.73
CA THR A 58 19.32 -11.99 -2.72
C THR A 58 19.28 -13.08 -1.65
N LEU A 59 18.08 -13.36 -1.10
CA LEU A 59 17.91 -14.39 -0.07
C LEU A 59 18.21 -15.79 -0.61
N LEU A 60 17.80 -16.11 -1.84
CA LEU A 60 18.13 -17.38 -2.49
C LEU A 60 19.64 -17.53 -2.67
N GLY A 61 20.34 -16.45 -3.06
CA GLY A 61 21.80 -16.41 -3.12
C GLY A 61 22.44 -16.68 -1.76
N HIS A 62 21.93 -16.06 -0.69
CA HIS A 62 22.40 -16.31 0.67
C HIS A 62 22.18 -17.76 1.10
N VAL A 63 21.01 -18.34 0.83
CA VAL A 63 20.72 -19.76 1.14
C VAL A 63 21.66 -20.68 0.37
N GLN A 64 21.92 -20.40 -0.90
CA GLN A 64 22.84 -21.20 -1.71
C GLN A 64 24.28 -21.12 -1.19
N GLU A 65 24.77 -19.93 -0.84
CA GLU A 65 26.11 -19.76 -0.30
C GLU A 65 26.24 -20.39 1.10
N TYR A 66 25.22 -20.23 1.95
CA TYR A 66 25.16 -20.91 3.24
C TYR A 66 25.22 -22.43 3.07
N ARG A 67 24.44 -22.98 2.13
CA ARG A 67 24.47 -24.41 1.82
C ARG A 67 25.84 -24.86 1.30
N ARG A 68 26.47 -24.08 0.42
CA ARG A 68 27.80 -24.39 -0.13
C ARG A 68 28.89 -24.39 0.95
N THR A 69 28.86 -23.41 1.85
CA THR A 69 29.86 -23.24 2.92
C THR A 69 29.69 -24.25 4.05
N LYS A 70 28.44 -24.57 4.44
CA LYS A 70 28.16 -25.51 5.53
C LYS A 70 28.01 -26.97 5.09
N PHE A 71 27.58 -27.20 3.86
CA PHE A 71 27.25 -28.54 3.34
C PHE A 71 27.92 -28.84 1.99
N GLY A 72 28.99 -28.13 1.65
CA GLY A 72 29.76 -28.38 0.43
C GLY A 72 30.49 -29.74 0.42
N PRO A 73 31.03 -30.19 -0.72
CA PRO A 73 31.67 -31.51 -0.86
C PRO A 73 32.87 -31.77 0.08
N LYS A 74 33.45 -30.70 0.64
CA LYS A 74 34.58 -30.74 1.59
C LYS A 74 34.19 -30.39 3.03
N SER A 75 32.93 -30.05 3.28
CA SER A 75 32.44 -29.83 4.63
C SER A 75 32.14 -31.20 5.24
N GLU A 76 32.59 -31.46 6.47
CA GLU A 76 32.09 -32.58 7.27
C GLU A 76 30.58 -32.34 7.40
N LYS A 77 29.78 -33.04 6.58
CA LYS A 77 28.34 -32.84 6.52
C LYS A 77 27.81 -33.07 7.93
N LEU A 78 27.19 -32.04 8.52
CA LEU A 78 26.33 -32.26 9.68
C LEU A 78 25.37 -33.38 9.29
N ASP A 79 25.33 -34.43 10.11
CA ASP A 79 24.39 -35.52 9.92
C ASP A 79 22.97 -34.92 9.84
N PRO A 80 22.06 -35.40 8.98
CA PRO A 80 20.75 -34.79 8.79
C PRO A 80 19.98 -34.55 10.10
N ALA A 81 20.14 -35.42 11.11
CA ALA A 81 19.54 -35.24 12.43
C ALA A 81 20.14 -34.06 13.22
N GLN A 82 21.43 -33.77 13.05
CA GLN A 82 22.08 -32.61 13.67
C GLN A 82 21.65 -31.29 13.00
N MET A 83 21.38 -31.33 11.69
CA MET A 83 20.84 -30.18 10.97
C MET A 83 19.41 -29.87 11.43
N GLU A 84 18.56 -30.89 11.59
CA GLU A 84 17.19 -30.75 12.07
C GLU A 84 17.16 -30.17 13.49
N LEU A 85 17.98 -30.68 14.40
CA LEU A 85 18.13 -30.13 15.75
C LEU A 85 18.57 -28.65 15.75
N ALA A 86 19.54 -28.29 14.90
CA ALA A 86 19.99 -26.90 14.80
C ALA A 86 18.92 -25.96 14.22
N LEU A 87 18.01 -26.46 13.38
CA LEU A 87 16.86 -25.70 12.88
C LEU A 87 15.80 -25.52 13.98
N GLU A 88 15.51 -26.55 14.77
CA GLU A 88 14.61 -26.45 15.93
C GLU A 88 15.09 -25.41 16.96
N ASP A 89 16.40 -25.38 17.23
CA ASP A 89 17.02 -24.39 18.12
C ASP A 89 16.85 -22.95 17.59
N LEU A 90 17.03 -22.76 16.28
CA LEU A 90 16.85 -21.45 15.62
C LEU A 90 15.38 -21.01 15.62
N GLU A 91 14.45 -21.92 15.34
CA GLU A 91 13.01 -21.65 15.39
C GLU A 91 12.57 -21.23 16.79
N THR A 92 13.10 -21.90 17.82
CA THR A 92 12.86 -21.54 19.23
C THR A 92 13.41 -20.14 19.55
N ALA A 93 14.64 -19.82 19.13
CA ALA A 93 15.24 -18.50 19.35
C ALA A 93 14.45 -17.38 18.64
N ILE A 94 13.91 -17.65 17.45
CA ILE A 94 13.03 -16.73 16.73
C ILE A 94 11.73 -16.52 17.51
N ALA A 95 11.08 -17.59 17.97
CA ALA A 95 9.85 -17.51 18.74
C ALA A 95 10.06 -16.74 20.06
N GLU A 96 11.16 -16.97 20.76
CA GLU A 96 11.53 -16.19 21.94
C GLU A 96 11.70 -14.70 21.62
N THR A 97 12.38 -14.40 20.52
CA THR A 97 12.61 -13.01 20.09
C THR A 97 11.29 -12.33 19.72
N GLN A 98 10.40 -13.02 19.01
CA GLN A 98 9.06 -12.53 18.70
C GLN A 98 8.24 -12.28 19.97
N ALA A 99 8.32 -13.17 20.97
CA ALA A 99 7.67 -12.97 22.27
C ALA A 99 8.24 -11.75 23.02
N ARG A 100 9.54 -11.50 22.95
CA ARG A 100 10.18 -10.29 23.52
C ARG A 100 9.73 -9.02 22.81
N ILE A 101 9.60 -9.05 21.48
CA ILE A 101 9.05 -7.94 20.68
C ILE A 101 7.57 -7.69 21.02
N ALA A 102 6.77 -8.74 21.16
CA ALA A 102 5.38 -8.62 21.59
C ALA A 102 5.27 -8.04 23.01
N ALA A 103 6.10 -8.50 23.95
CA ALA A 103 6.13 -7.94 25.30
C ALA A 103 6.56 -6.46 25.32
N SER A 104 7.55 -6.07 24.51
CA SER A 104 8.01 -4.68 24.44
C SER A 104 6.98 -3.75 23.79
N THR A 105 6.29 -4.21 22.74
CA THR A 105 5.21 -3.45 22.08
C THR A 105 3.95 -3.34 22.95
N LEU A 106 3.62 -4.36 23.73
CA LEU A 106 2.56 -4.32 24.76
C LEU A 106 2.92 -3.38 25.93
N ASN A 107 4.20 -3.34 26.32
CA ASN A 107 4.68 -2.40 27.33
C ASN A 107 4.69 -0.95 26.81
N ALA A 108 4.98 -0.73 25.53
CA ALA A 108 4.89 0.57 24.88
C ALA A 108 3.44 1.09 24.78
N THR A 109 2.45 0.19 24.65
CA THR A 109 1.02 0.53 24.67
C THR A 109 0.42 0.68 26.07
N LYS A 110 1.14 0.27 27.13
CA LYS A 110 0.77 0.50 28.53
C LYS A 110 1.15 1.88 29.07
N LEU A 111 1.70 2.78 28.24
CA LEU A 111 1.85 4.18 28.66
C LEU A 111 0.45 4.71 29.00
N PRO A 112 0.19 5.14 30.25
CA PRO A 112 -1.14 5.54 30.62
C PRO A 112 -1.50 6.79 29.80
N LEU A 113 -2.63 6.72 29.11
CA LEU A 113 -3.42 7.88 28.70
C LEU A 113 -3.78 8.65 29.99
N HIS A 114 -2.83 9.37 30.57
CA HIS A 114 -3.12 10.39 31.55
C HIS A 114 -3.73 11.56 30.80
N ALA A 115 -5.05 11.48 30.69
CA ALA A 115 -5.99 12.57 30.85
C ALA A 115 -5.36 13.96 30.70
N ARG A 116 -5.41 14.51 29.48
CA ARG A 116 -5.47 15.97 29.32
C ARG A 116 -6.94 16.38 29.31
N ASN A 117 -7.43 16.57 30.52
CA ASN A 117 -8.26 17.68 30.99
C ASN A 117 -9.35 18.16 30.02
N LYS A 118 -10.61 17.86 30.37
CA LYS A 118 -11.78 18.65 29.96
C LYS A 118 -11.55 20.13 30.27
N SER A 119 -11.57 20.97 29.25
CA SER A 119 -12.05 22.34 29.35
C SER A 119 -13.23 22.50 28.38
N PRO A 120 -14.43 22.87 28.83
CA PRO A 120 -15.45 23.37 27.92
C PRO A 120 -15.17 24.84 27.59
N CYS A 121 -15.79 25.32 26.50
CA CYS A 121 -15.83 26.71 25.99
C CYS A 121 -14.73 27.03 24.96
N VAL A 122 -14.99 27.73 23.84
CA VAL A 122 -16.00 28.76 23.54
C VAL A 122 -16.50 28.61 22.10
N ALA A 123 -17.77 28.96 21.89
CA ALA A 123 -18.43 29.05 20.60
C ALA A 123 -17.68 29.92 19.57
N CYS A 124 -17.64 29.46 18.32
CA CYS A 124 -17.52 30.35 17.16
C CYS A 124 -18.86 30.28 16.41
N GLU A 125 -19.67 31.32 16.53
CA GLU A 125 -20.80 31.58 15.65
C GLU A 125 -20.31 31.81 14.20
N PRO A 126 -21.14 31.52 13.19
CA PRO A 126 -20.79 31.78 11.80
C PRO A 126 -21.00 33.26 11.46
N ALA A 127 -19.91 33.99 11.23
CA ALA A 127 -20.00 35.30 10.59
C ALA A 127 -20.28 35.10 9.09
N THR A 128 -21.51 35.38 8.71
CA THR A 128 -21.92 35.68 7.33
C THR A 128 -21.27 37.00 6.92
N CYS A 129 -20.50 36.99 5.82
CA CYS A 129 -20.28 38.12 4.91
C CYS A 129 -19.95 37.55 3.53
#